data_AF-A0A7V1SKC6-F1
#
_entry.id   AF-A0A7V1SKC6-F1
#
_cell.length_a   1.000
_cell.length_b   1.000
_cell.length_c   1.000
_cell.angle_alpha   90.00
_cell.angle_beta   90.00
_cell.angle_gamma   90.00
#
_symmetry.space_group_name_H-M   'P 1'
#
loop_
_entity.id
_entity.type
_entity.pdbx_description
1 polymer ?
#
loop_
_entity_poly.entity_id
_entity_poly.type
_entity_poly.pdbx_seq_one_letter_code
_entity_poly.pdbx_strand_id
1 'polypeptide(L)'
;MESIGEQNGWIRKVWPDLKPPSLSDNTADVDRLIKGLKKALHTENVTVDFSLAGKVSASLRRWNHHVGASVYEEHDGWHLIDISGPPDEQAIHGVALDLGSSTLVLRLIDLETGKRIDETSFHNPQIEIGADILTRIHFATREGGLSRLQEMTIDRLNQEVEMLSRKHGTGLESVVGMSVAGNTTMTHLFLGLDPYWICREPYIPVVNRPGLIPSCELGLNINRGAPVLVSPNVGSYFGGDLIAGILASGMNQQSDISFLVDVGTNAEVVVGNREWLMACAGAAGPALEGGIADMGMMAGPGVIDRVAIDPVTGEFRIGTIQDPGDAKAPQGQRPVGICGSGLIDLAAQLFLAGMIDLRGKFVEAACGDRLEEMDGTRHLVVVPARDSGTGSPLTLSQTDMDGLIRSKAAMYTILTTIANTVNISFSEIGHFY
;
A
#
# COMPACT_ATOMS: atom_id res chain seq x y z
N MET A 1 -1.52 18.65 -4.96
CA MET A 1 -0.98 17.75 -6.01
C MET A 1 -0.37 18.61 -7.10
N GLU A 2 0.88 19.03 -6.90
CA GLU A 2 1.66 19.59 -8.01
C GLU A 2 1.88 18.47 -9.03
N SER A 3 1.73 18.79 -10.31
CA SER A 3 2.02 17.84 -11.38
C SER A 3 3.48 17.41 -11.28
N ILE A 4 3.72 16.10 -11.23
CA ILE A 4 5.03 15.47 -11.43
C ILE A 4 5.41 15.69 -12.91
N GLY A 5 5.74 16.94 -13.24
CA GLY A 5 5.81 17.46 -14.59
C GLY A 5 6.99 18.40 -14.74
N GLU A 6 8.18 17.88 -14.41
CA GLU A 6 9.49 18.27 -14.92
C GLU A 6 10.41 17.08 -14.56
N GLN A 7 11.39 16.75 -15.41
CA GLN A 7 12.23 15.53 -15.38
C GLN A 7 13.09 15.35 -14.10
N ASN A 8 12.44 15.20 -12.94
CA ASN A 8 13.06 15.15 -11.61
C ASN A 8 12.91 13.79 -10.91
N GLY A 9 12.48 12.74 -11.62
CA GLY A 9 12.48 11.38 -11.09
C GLY A 9 13.90 10.89 -10.78
N TRP A 10 14.04 10.03 -9.77
CA TRP A 10 15.31 9.36 -9.44
C TRP A 10 15.69 8.28 -10.46
N ILE A 11 14.76 7.89 -11.35
CA ILE A 11 15.01 7.05 -12.53
C ILE A 11 14.68 7.87 -13.77
N ARG A 12 15.58 7.88 -14.76
CA ARG A 12 15.43 8.67 -15.98
C ARG A 12 15.89 7.89 -17.22
N LYS A 13 15.32 8.26 -18.36
CA LYS A 13 15.86 7.91 -19.67
C LYS A 13 16.58 9.12 -20.26
N VAL A 14 17.85 8.95 -20.65
CA VAL A 14 18.66 10.01 -21.26
C VAL A 14 19.28 9.57 -22.58
N TRP A 15 19.53 10.54 -23.45
CA TRP A 15 20.09 10.32 -24.79
C TRP A 15 21.45 11.01 -24.88
N PRO A 16 22.55 10.33 -24.50
CA PRO A 16 23.87 10.93 -24.56
C PRO A 16 24.29 11.17 -26.02
N ASP A 17 24.90 12.33 -26.28
CA ASP A 17 25.52 12.65 -27.56
C ASP A 17 26.86 11.90 -27.69
N LEU A 18 26.83 10.75 -28.36
CA LEU A 18 27.99 9.88 -28.55
C LEU A 18 28.55 10.02 -29.95
N LYS A 19 29.82 10.41 -30.05
CA LYS A 19 30.56 10.40 -31.32
C LYS A 19 31.05 8.98 -31.64
N PRO A 20 30.87 8.48 -32.86
CA PRO A 20 31.47 7.21 -33.28
C PRO A 20 33.00 7.20 -33.13
N PRO A 21 33.63 6.03 -32.88
CA PRO A 21 35.07 5.92 -32.75
C PRO A 21 35.78 6.28 -34.06
N SER A 22 37.00 6.79 -33.94
CA SER A 22 37.85 7.18 -35.09
C SER A 22 39.33 6.98 -34.75
N LEU A 23 40.22 7.12 -35.73
CA LEU A 23 41.67 7.08 -35.47
C LEU A 23 42.13 8.18 -34.50
N SER A 24 41.42 9.31 -34.48
CA SER A 24 41.67 10.42 -33.54
C SER A 24 40.98 10.26 -32.18
N ASP A 25 40.07 9.30 -32.03
CA ASP A 25 39.34 9.01 -30.80
C ASP A 25 39.07 7.51 -30.70
N ASN A 26 40.02 6.80 -30.11
CA ASN A 26 40.00 5.36 -29.84
C ASN A 26 39.53 5.02 -28.42
N THR A 27 38.77 5.92 -27.77
CA THR A 27 38.17 5.68 -26.45
C THR A 27 37.30 4.43 -26.47
N ALA A 28 37.43 3.59 -25.43
CA ALA A 28 36.65 2.36 -25.29
C ALA A 28 35.14 2.65 -25.19
N ASP A 29 34.30 1.67 -25.55
CA ASP A 29 32.85 1.86 -25.68
C ASP A 29 32.16 2.25 -24.36
N VAL A 30 32.53 1.60 -23.26
CA VAL A 30 31.98 1.90 -21.93
C VAL A 30 32.43 3.29 -21.48
N ASP A 31 33.71 3.63 -21.64
CA ASP A 31 34.23 4.96 -21.30
C ASP A 31 33.59 6.07 -22.13
N ARG A 32 33.33 5.79 -23.42
CA ARG A 32 32.62 6.68 -24.35
C ARG A 32 31.21 6.94 -23.87
N LEU A 33 30.48 5.89 -23.46
CA LEU A 33 29.15 6.00 -22.90
C LEU A 33 29.18 6.80 -21.58
N ILE A 34 30.05 6.44 -20.64
CA ILE A 34 30.21 7.14 -19.35
C ILE A 34 30.44 8.64 -19.58
N LYS A 35 31.36 8.99 -20.50
CA LYS A 35 31.64 10.39 -20.85
C LYS A 35 30.41 11.10 -21.41
N GLY A 36 29.64 10.43 -22.27
CA GLY A 36 28.38 10.96 -22.80
C GLY A 36 27.33 11.18 -21.71
N LEU A 37 27.17 10.21 -20.81
CA LEU A 37 26.22 10.28 -19.70
C LEU A 37 26.58 11.36 -18.69
N LYS A 38 27.86 11.50 -18.32
CA LYS A 38 28.35 12.60 -17.46
C LYS A 38 27.94 13.96 -18.00
N LYS A 39 28.11 14.17 -19.31
CA LYS A 39 27.70 15.41 -19.99
C LYS A 39 26.18 15.59 -20.00
N ALA A 40 25.42 14.53 -20.29
CA ALA A 40 23.96 14.59 -20.39
C ALA A 40 23.27 14.78 -19.03
N LEU A 41 23.83 14.23 -17.97
CA LEU A 41 23.31 14.28 -16.60
C LEU A 41 23.91 15.41 -15.76
N HIS A 42 24.85 16.18 -16.34
CA HIS A 42 25.56 17.26 -15.65
C HIS A 42 26.23 16.81 -14.33
N THR A 43 26.90 15.65 -14.37
CA THR A 43 27.53 15.01 -13.21
C THR A 43 28.92 14.48 -13.55
N GLU A 44 29.77 14.33 -12.54
CA GLU A 44 31.07 13.68 -12.66
C GLU A 44 31.06 12.21 -12.26
N ASN A 45 29.98 11.71 -11.65
CA ASN A 45 29.90 10.35 -11.12
C ASN A 45 28.84 9.56 -11.89
N VAL A 46 29.30 8.67 -12.78
CA VAL A 46 28.48 7.71 -13.50
C VAL A 46 29.12 6.34 -13.39
N THR A 47 28.35 5.35 -12.93
CA THR A 47 28.77 3.97 -12.75
C THR A 47 28.06 3.08 -13.77
N VAL A 48 28.83 2.19 -14.40
CA VAL A 48 28.32 1.15 -15.30
C VAL A 48 28.78 -0.19 -14.75
N ASP A 49 27.85 -1.07 -14.40
CA ASP A 49 28.19 -2.41 -13.96
C ASP A 49 28.91 -3.18 -15.08
N PHE A 50 29.94 -3.94 -14.72
CA PHE A 50 30.74 -4.69 -15.70
C PHE A 50 29.91 -5.69 -16.51
N SER A 51 28.82 -6.23 -15.94
CA SER A 51 27.89 -7.12 -16.65
C SER A 51 27.24 -6.48 -17.88
N LEU A 52 27.16 -5.15 -17.95
CA LEU A 52 26.61 -4.42 -19.10
C LEU A 52 27.64 -4.15 -20.20
N ALA A 53 28.95 -4.30 -19.94
CA ALA A 53 30.00 -3.88 -20.86
C ALA A 53 29.88 -4.51 -22.27
N GLY A 54 29.57 -5.81 -22.32
CA GLY A 54 29.32 -6.53 -23.59
C GLY A 54 28.09 -6.01 -24.33
N LYS A 55 26.99 -5.77 -23.60
CA LYS A 55 25.74 -5.21 -24.16
C LYS A 55 25.96 -3.80 -24.68
N VAL A 56 26.70 -2.96 -23.95
CA VAL A 56 27.07 -1.60 -24.36
C VAL A 56 27.79 -1.63 -25.70
N SER A 57 28.86 -2.41 -25.81
CA SER A 57 29.66 -2.49 -27.03
C SER A 57 28.83 -2.93 -28.24
N ALA A 58 28.01 -3.97 -28.10
CA ALA A 58 27.13 -4.44 -29.17
C ALA A 58 26.06 -3.40 -29.57
N SER A 59 25.44 -2.77 -28.57
CA SER A 59 24.34 -1.80 -28.75
C SER A 59 24.79 -0.52 -29.46
N LEU A 60 25.95 0.03 -29.08
CA LEU A 60 26.51 1.22 -29.73
C LEU A 60 26.72 0.99 -31.23
N ARG A 61 27.19 -0.18 -31.64
CA ARG A 61 27.35 -0.50 -33.08
C ARG A 61 26.02 -0.73 -33.77
N ARG A 62 25.11 -1.48 -33.13
CA ARG A 62 23.78 -1.79 -33.66
C ARG A 62 22.98 -0.53 -34.02
N TRP A 63 23.05 0.48 -33.16
CA TRP A 63 22.27 1.72 -33.31
C TRP A 63 23.11 2.93 -33.73
N ASN A 64 24.28 2.69 -34.35
CA ASN A 64 25.16 3.73 -34.85
C ASN A 64 25.45 4.85 -33.81
N HIS A 65 25.68 4.45 -32.56
CA HIS A 65 25.96 5.30 -31.40
C HIS A 65 24.79 6.21 -30.98
N HIS A 66 23.60 6.04 -31.53
CA HIS A 66 22.38 6.70 -31.06
C HIS A 66 21.61 5.75 -30.14
N VAL A 67 21.84 5.88 -28.84
CA VAL A 67 21.27 4.97 -27.83
C VAL A 67 20.62 5.74 -26.70
N GLY A 68 19.54 5.18 -26.15
CA GLY A 68 18.91 5.67 -24.94
C GLY A 68 19.46 4.92 -23.74
N ALA A 69 19.81 5.62 -22.67
CA ALA A 69 20.29 5.04 -21.43
C ALA A 69 19.25 5.24 -20.33
N SER A 70 18.79 4.14 -19.74
CA SER A 70 18.00 4.15 -18.51
C SER A 70 18.97 4.20 -17.34
N VAL A 71 18.82 5.19 -16.48
CA VAL A 71 19.72 5.44 -15.35
C VAL A 71 18.93 5.69 -14.08
N TYR A 72 19.50 5.35 -12.92
CA TYR A 72 18.98 5.79 -11.62
C TYR A 72 20.02 6.59 -10.85
N GLU A 73 19.54 7.47 -9.97
CA GLU A 73 20.34 8.27 -9.06
C GLU A 73 20.38 7.61 -7.68
N GLU A 74 21.58 7.48 -7.14
CA GLU A 74 21.85 7.07 -5.76
C GLU A 74 22.85 8.09 -5.17
N HIS A 75 22.86 8.26 -3.84
CA HIS A 75 23.56 9.32 -3.07
C HIS A 75 24.76 10.03 -3.72
N ASP A 76 25.69 9.30 -4.35
CA ASP A 76 26.95 9.82 -4.87
C ASP A 76 27.06 9.85 -6.40
N GLY A 77 26.03 9.47 -7.17
CA GLY A 77 26.08 9.49 -8.62
C GLY A 77 24.95 8.76 -9.35
N TRP A 78 25.13 8.64 -10.66
CA TRP A 78 24.18 7.97 -11.54
C TRP A 78 24.65 6.58 -11.93
N HIS A 79 23.74 5.63 -11.96
CA HIS A 79 24.01 4.23 -12.28
C HIS A 79 23.26 3.84 -13.54
N LEU A 80 23.95 3.19 -14.48
CA LEU A 80 23.31 2.67 -15.67
C LEU A 80 22.50 1.40 -15.34
N ILE A 81 21.20 1.45 -15.62
CA ILE A 81 20.30 0.30 -15.56
C ILE A 81 20.47 -0.52 -16.83
N ASP A 82 20.24 0.14 -17.97
CA ASP A 82 20.23 -0.52 -19.26
C ASP A 82 20.35 0.48 -20.43
N ILE A 83 20.59 -0.06 -21.63
CA ILE A 83 20.63 0.66 -22.90
C ILE A 83 19.53 0.13 -23.82
N SER A 84 18.82 1.06 -24.44
CA SER A 84 17.73 0.84 -25.40
C SER A 84 18.02 1.49 -26.75
N GLY A 85 17.27 1.05 -27.76
CA GLY A 85 17.28 1.63 -29.10
C GLY A 85 16.71 3.06 -29.14
N PRO A 86 16.56 3.67 -30.33
CA PRO A 86 16.11 5.06 -30.55
C PRO A 86 14.79 5.48 -29.86
N PRO A 87 14.50 6.80 -29.71
CA PRO A 87 13.42 7.32 -28.86
C PRO A 87 12.03 6.82 -29.21
N ASP A 88 11.77 6.64 -30.50
CA ASP A 88 10.49 6.14 -31.01
C ASP A 88 10.22 4.68 -30.61
N GLU A 89 11.19 3.99 -30.00
CA GLU A 89 11.14 2.55 -29.77
C GLU A 89 10.88 2.11 -28.32
N GLN A 90 10.84 2.98 -27.28
CA GLN A 90 10.58 2.50 -25.90
C GLN A 90 10.30 3.59 -24.86
N ALA A 91 9.09 3.57 -24.27
CA ALA A 91 8.83 4.19 -22.96
C ALA A 91 9.48 3.36 -21.84
N ILE A 92 9.78 4.00 -20.71
CA ILE A 92 10.26 3.31 -19.49
C ILE A 92 9.19 3.34 -18.40
N HIS A 93 9.07 2.22 -17.69
CA HIS A 93 8.04 1.99 -16.70
C HIS A 93 8.64 1.71 -15.33
N GLY A 94 7.85 2.01 -14.30
CA GLY A 94 8.14 1.68 -12.92
C GLY A 94 6.97 0.97 -12.28
N VAL A 95 7.24 0.22 -11.23
CA VAL A 95 6.23 -0.47 -10.44
C VAL A 95 6.21 0.07 -9.03
N ALA A 96 5.05 0.43 -8.51
CA ALA A 96 4.86 0.73 -7.09
C ALA A 96 4.07 -0.39 -6.44
N LEU A 97 4.60 -0.95 -5.36
CA LEU A 97 4.00 -2.01 -4.58
C LEU A 97 3.69 -1.50 -3.17
N ASP A 98 2.41 -1.56 -2.80
CA ASP A 98 1.95 -1.57 -1.42
C ASP A 98 1.84 -3.02 -0.94
N LEU A 99 2.70 -3.39 0.00
CA LEU A 99 2.90 -4.72 0.54
C LEU A 99 2.18 -4.87 1.87
N GLY A 100 0.85 -4.97 1.80
CA GLY A 100 0.01 -5.23 2.95
C GLY A 100 0.08 -6.69 3.45
N SER A 101 -0.28 -6.90 4.71
CA SER A 101 -0.37 -8.25 5.30
C SER A 101 -1.47 -9.10 4.65
N SER A 102 -2.59 -8.48 4.27
CA SER A 102 -3.75 -9.18 3.70
C SER A 102 -3.92 -8.95 2.19
N THR A 103 -3.59 -7.76 1.72
CA THR A 103 -3.79 -7.34 0.32
C THR A 103 -2.52 -6.67 -0.17
N LEU A 104 -2.12 -6.99 -1.40
CA LEU A 104 -1.07 -6.28 -2.13
C LEU A 104 -1.71 -5.44 -3.23
N VAL A 105 -1.23 -4.21 -3.40
CA VAL A 105 -1.64 -3.34 -4.50
C VAL A 105 -0.42 -3.00 -5.33
N LEU A 106 -0.52 -3.25 -6.63
CA LEU A 106 0.56 -3.05 -7.59
C LEU A 106 0.12 -2.04 -8.64
N ARG A 107 0.91 -0.99 -8.84
CA ARG A 107 0.68 0.04 -9.87
C ARG A 107 1.78 0.02 -10.90
N LEU A 108 1.39 0.01 -12.17
CA LEU A 108 2.29 0.26 -13.29
C LEU A 108 2.28 1.76 -13.63
N ILE A 109 3.45 2.36 -13.70
CA ILE A 109 3.63 3.82 -13.85
C ILE A 109 4.51 4.07 -15.07
N ASP A 110 4.10 5.03 -15.90
CA ASP A 110 4.94 5.62 -16.93
C ASP A 110 5.92 6.60 -16.26
N LEU A 111 7.22 6.32 -16.31
CA LEU A 111 8.22 7.13 -15.60
C LEU A 111 8.56 8.45 -16.30
N GLU A 112 8.20 8.61 -17.57
CA GLU A 112 8.43 9.85 -18.32
C GLU A 112 7.33 10.87 -18.02
N THR A 113 6.09 10.40 -17.87
CA THR A 113 4.91 11.25 -17.62
C THR A 113 4.46 11.27 -16.16
N GLY A 114 4.95 10.34 -15.33
CA GLY A 114 4.53 10.14 -13.94
C GLY A 114 3.11 9.60 -13.79
N LYS A 115 2.45 9.21 -14.89
CA LYS A 115 1.06 8.77 -14.87
C LYS A 115 0.95 7.29 -14.55
N ARG A 116 -0.06 6.95 -13.72
CA ARG A 116 -0.49 5.56 -13.52
C ARG A 116 -1.09 5.03 -14.84
N ILE A 117 -0.50 3.95 -15.36
CA ILE A 117 -1.02 3.21 -16.52
C ILE A 117 -2.14 2.28 -16.08
N ASP A 118 -1.90 1.51 -15.00
CA ASP A 118 -2.85 0.52 -14.51
C ASP A 118 -2.59 0.17 -13.04
N GLU A 119 -3.53 -0.56 -12.44
CA GLU A 119 -3.48 -1.02 -11.06
C GLU A 119 -4.12 -2.42 -10.96
N THR A 120 -3.49 -3.30 -10.18
CA THR A 120 -4.06 -4.58 -9.77
C THR A 120 -3.97 -4.70 -8.25
N SER A 121 -4.96 -5.36 -7.65
CA SER A 121 -5.03 -5.64 -6.23
C SER A 121 -5.37 -7.11 -6.04
N PHE A 122 -4.66 -7.78 -5.15
CA PHE A 122 -4.78 -9.21 -4.94
C PHE A 122 -4.45 -9.58 -3.49
N HIS A 123 -4.99 -10.71 -3.02
CA HIS A 123 -4.70 -11.20 -1.69
C HIS A 123 -3.23 -11.58 -1.54
N ASN A 124 -2.67 -11.29 -0.36
CA ASN A 124 -1.33 -11.71 -0.02
C ASN A 124 -1.25 -13.24 -0.02
N PRO A 125 -0.41 -13.86 -0.86
CA PRO A 125 -0.34 -15.31 -0.97
C PRO A 125 0.09 -15.97 0.34
N GLN A 126 0.80 -15.25 1.21
CA GLN A 126 1.23 -15.74 2.52
C GLN A 126 0.05 -16.00 3.49
N ILE A 127 -1.18 -15.55 3.18
CA ILE A 127 -2.38 -15.89 3.97
C ILE A 127 -2.58 -17.40 4.06
N GLU A 128 -2.17 -18.17 3.04
CA GLU A 128 -2.23 -19.64 3.07
C GLU A 128 -1.42 -20.25 4.24
N ILE A 129 -0.38 -19.55 4.69
CA ILE A 129 0.44 -19.94 5.84
C ILE A 129 -0.16 -19.46 7.16
N GLY A 130 -0.67 -18.22 7.17
CA GLY A 130 -1.31 -17.62 8.34
C GLY A 130 -1.94 -16.27 8.01
N ALA A 131 -3.13 -16.04 8.55
CA ALA A 131 -3.82 -14.75 8.40
C ALA A 131 -3.07 -13.62 9.11
N ASP A 132 -2.45 -13.90 10.26
CA ASP A 132 -1.72 -12.92 11.07
C ASP A 132 -0.20 -12.96 10.85
N ILE A 133 0.46 -11.85 11.14
CA ILE A 133 1.91 -11.66 10.96
C ILE A 133 2.72 -12.57 11.89
N LEU A 134 2.30 -12.80 13.13
CA LEU A 134 3.06 -13.60 14.10
C LEU A 134 3.15 -15.07 13.67
N THR A 135 2.05 -15.63 13.14
CA THR A 135 2.04 -16.97 12.56
C THR A 135 3.06 -17.09 11.43
N ARG A 136 3.16 -16.08 10.56
CA ARG A 136 4.16 -16.04 9.48
C ARG A 136 5.59 -15.93 10.00
N ILE A 137 5.83 -15.11 11.03
CA ILE A 137 7.15 -15.03 11.70
C ILE A 137 7.55 -16.41 12.25
N HIS A 138 6.65 -17.10 12.96
CA HIS A 138 6.93 -18.43 13.48
C HIS A 138 7.12 -19.48 12.39
N PHE A 139 6.40 -19.37 11.27
CA PHE A 139 6.63 -20.23 10.12
C PHE A 139 8.00 -20.00 9.50
N ALA A 140 8.44 -18.73 9.39
CA ALA A 140 9.75 -18.38 8.83
C ALA A 140 10.92 -19.04 9.57
N THR A 141 10.79 -19.30 10.88
CA THR A 141 11.83 -19.99 11.67
C THR A 141 11.95 -21.49 11.41
N ARG A 142 10.99 -22.09 10.70
CA ARG A 142 11.06 -23.51 10.32
C ARG A 142 12.04 -23.67 9.17
N GLU A 143 12.59 -24.87 9.03
CA GLU A 143 13.47 -25.20 7.91
C GLU A 143 12.78 -24.92 6.56
N GLY A 144 13.38 -24.06 5.74
CA GLY A 144 12.81 -23.62 4.45
C GLY A 144 11.60 -22.68 4.54
N GLY A 145 11.16 -22.30 5.75
CA GLY A 145 9.96 -21.48 5.95
C GLY A 145 10.12 -20.05 5.42
N LEU A 146 11.26 -19.41 5.68
CA LEU A 146 11.55 -18.05 5.22
C LEU A 146 11.62 -17.96 3.70
N SER A 147 12.38 -18.84 3.05
CA SER A 147 12.49 -18.87 1.59
C SER A 147 11.13 -19.12 0.95
N ARG A 148 10.31 -20.02 1.51
CA ARG A 148 8.96 -20.27 1.01
C ARG A 148 8.06 -19.04 1.06
N LEU A 149 8.07 -18.28 2.16
CA LEU A 149 7.27 -17.04 2.29
C LEU A 149 7.72 -15.97 1.29
N GLN A 150 9.03 -15.85 1.08
CA GLN A 150 9.61 -14.95 0.08
C GLN A 150 9.16 -15.36 -1.33
N GLU A 151 9.40 -16.62 -1.71
CA GLU A 151 9.03 -17.19 -3.01
C GLU A 151 7.55 -16.98 -3.34
N MET A 152 6.65 -17.27 -2.39
CA MET A 152 5.21 -17.05 -2.58
C MET A 152 4.89 -15.61 -2.99
N THR A 153 5.59 -14.64 -2.41
CA THR A 153 5.39 -13.21 -2.69
C THR A 153 5.99 -12.83 -4.04
N ILE A 154 7.25 -13.22 -4.29
CA ILE A 154 7.98 -12.91 -5.51
C ILE A 154 7.32 -13.55 -6.74
N ASP A 155 6.91 -14.82 -6.64
CA ASP A 155 6.23 -15.53 -7.73
C ASP A 155 4.90 -14.85 -8.09
N ARG A 156 4.12 -14.44 -7.08
CA ARG A 156 2.87 -13.73 -7.32
C ARG A 156 3.11 -12.36 -7.94
N LEU A 157 4.10 -11.60 -7.46
CA LEU A 157 4.46 -10.31 -8.04
C LEU A 157 4.89 -10.44 -9.50
N ASN A 158 5.70 -11.45 -9.82
CA ASN A 158 6.13 -11.72 -11.18
C ASN A 158 4.94 -12.02 -12.11
N GLN A 159 3.95 -12.79 -11.66
CA GLN A 159 2.73 -13.07 -12.42
C GLN A 159 1.91 -11.81 -12.68
N GLU A 160 1.75 -10.95 -11.66
CA GLU A 160 0.96 -9.71 -11.76
C GLU A 160 1.65 -8.68 -12.66
N VAL A 161 2.97 -8.50 -12.53
CA VAL A 161 3.76 -7.63 -13.41
C VAL A 161 3.71 -8.11 -14.86
N GLU A 162 3.81 -9.43 -15.08
CA GLU A 162 3.69 -10.02 -16.42
C GLU A 162 2.29 -9.80 -17.01
N MET A 163 1.24 -9.97 -16.22
CA MET A 163 -0.13 -9.73 -16.63
C MET A 163 -0.34 -8.28 -17.07
N LEU A 164 0.07 -7.31 -16.22
CA LEU A 164 -0.01 -5.89 -16.55
C LEU A 164 0.81 -5.55 -17.79
N SER A 165 2.01 -6.11 -17.90
CA SER A 165 2.90 -5.86 -19.04
C SER A 165 2.30 -6.37 -20.35
N ARG A 166 1.76 -7.59 -20.36
CA ARG A 166 1.06 -8.15 -21.52
C ARG A 166 -0.18 -7.36 -21.90
N LYS A 167 -0.96 -6.89 -20.92
CA LYS A 167 -2.19 -6.11 -21.13
C LYS A 167 -1.91 -4.79 -21.87
N HIS A 168 -0.77 -4.15 -21.59
CA HIS A 168 -0.38 -2.87 -22.18
C HIS A 168 0.65 -2.98 -23.31
N GLY A 169 1.02 -4.21 -23.70
CA GLY A 169 2.03 -4.44 -24.73
C GLY A 169 3.42 -3.93 -24.36
N THR A 170 3.70 -3.77 -23.06
CA THR A 170 4.99 -3.33 -22.55
C THR A 170 5.88 -4.54 -22.27
N GLY A 171 7.16 -4.49 -22.63
CA GLY A 171 8.11 -5.55 -22.31
C GLY A 171 8.52 -5.49 -20.84
N LEU A 172 8.77 -6.63 -20.19
CA LEU A 172 9.26 -6.69 -18.81
C LEU A 172 10.59 -5.93 -18.61
N GLU A 173 11.46 -5.95 -19.62
CA GLU A 173 12.72 -5.21 -19.64
C GLU A 173 12.54 -3.67 -19.66
N SER A 174 11.34 -3.18 -19.98
CA SER A 174 11.01 -1.76 -19.90
C SER A 174 10.63 -1.31 -18.49
N VAL A 175 10.36 -2.26 -17.58
CA VAL A 175 10.16 -1.99 -16.17
C VAL A 175 11.54 -1.86 -15.53
N VAL A 176 11.97 -0.61 -15.37
CA VAL A 176 13.34 -0.25 -14.98
C VAL A 176 13.46 0.17 -13.52
N GLY A 177 12.41 0.01 -12.72
CA GLY A 177 12.47 0.29 -11.30
C GLY A 177 11.25 -0.18 -10.54
N MET A 178 11.42 -0.42 -9.26
CA MET A 178 10.33 -0.77 -8.35
C MET A 178 10.46 -0.02 -7.03
N SER A 179 9.34 0.46 -6.48
CA SER A 179 9.26 0.98 -5.12
C SER A 179 8.33 0.10 -4.31
N VAL A 180 8.75 -0.28 -3.11
CA VAL A 180 8.00 -1.15 -2.19
C VAL A 180 7.77 -0.41 -0.88
N ALA A 181 6.52 -0.37 -0.43
CA ALA A 181 6.14 0.13 0.88
C ALA A 181 5.36 -0.96 1.60
N GLY A 182 5.58 -1.13 2.90
CA GLY A 182 4.93 -2.16 3.71
C GLY A 182 5.51 -2.16 5.12
N ASN A 183 4.80 -2.80 6.04
CA ASN A 183 5.27 -2.87 7.42
C ASN A 183 6.62 -3.61 7.54
N THR A 184 7.31 -3.41 8.67
CA THR A 184 8.65 -3.95 8.89
C THR A 184 8.72 -5.46 8.68
N THR A 185 7.73 -6.23 9.15
CA THR A 185 7.76 -7.69 8.95
C THR A 185 7.57 -8.07 7.47
N MET A 186 6.62 -7.43 6.78
CA MET A 186 6.38 -7.73 5.37
C MET A 186 7.60 -7.41 4.50
N THR A 187 8.26 -6.28 4.75
CA THR A 187 9.50 -5.93 4.05
C THR A 187 10.62 -6.93 4.34
N HIS A 188 10.76 -7.43 5.58
CA HIS A 188 11.75 -8.47 5.90
C HIS A 188 11.47 -9.78 5.16
N LEU A 189 10.21 -10.24 5.11
CA LEU A 189 9.84 -11.44 4.36
C LEU A 189 10.09 -11.29 2.86
N PHE A 190 9.76 -10.11 2.29
CA PHE A 190 10.04 -9.79 0.88
C PHE A 190 11.55 -9.83 0.57
N LEU A 191 12.37 -9.33 1.50
CA LEU A 191 13.83 -9.31 1.38
C LEU A 191 14.50 -10.64 1.72
N GLY A 192 13.75 -11.65 2.18
CA GLY A 192 14.33 -12.92 2.65
C GLY A 192 15.16 -12.78 3.92
N LEU A 193 14.83 -11.79 4.77
CA LEU A 193 15.46 -11.54 6.07
C LEU A 193 14.64 -12.16 7.20
N ASP A 194 15.31 -12.82 8.14
CA ASP A 194 14.65 -13.47 9.28
C ASP A 194 13.95 -12.43 10.19
N PRO A 195 12.61 -12.45 10.28
CA PRO A 195 11.86 -11.48 11.09
C PRO A 195 11.74 -11.87 12.57
N TYR A 196 12.35 -12.99 13.01
CA TYR A 196 12.09 -13.58 14.33
C TYR A 196 12.27 -12.62 15.53
N TRP A 197 13.23 -11.71 15.47
CA TRP A 197 13.51 -10.77 16.55
C TRP A 197 12.64 -9.51 16.53
N ILE A 198 11.82 -9.32 15.49
CA ILE A 198 10.88 -8.18 15.39
C ILE A 198 9.83 -8.26 16.50
N CYS A 199 9.28 -9.45 16.76
CA CYS A 199 8.21 -9.67 17.73
C CYS A 199 8.72 -10.07 19.14
N ARG A 200 10.03 -10.08 19.38
CA ARG A 200 10.62 -10.42 20.67
C ARG A 200 11.37 -9.25 21.25
N GLU A 201 11.15 -8.98 22.52
CA GLU A 201 11.89 -7.96 23.27
C GLU A 201 13.41 -8.15 23.08
N PRO A 202 14.17 -7.09 22.72
CA PRO A 202 13.79 -5.67 22.68
C PRO A 202 13.26 -5.15 21.31
N TYR A 203 12.64 -6.00 20.50
CA TYR A 203 11.93 -5.70 19.25
C TYR A 203 12.85 -5.09 18.18
N ILE A 204 13.82 -5.89 17.72
CA ILE A 204 14.90 -5.40 16.86
C ILE A 204 14.79 -6.01 15.46
N PRO A 205 14.49 -5.21 14.42
CA PRO A 205 14.56 -5.67 13.04
C PRO A 205 16.01 -5.85 12.58
N VAL A 206 16.21 -6.62 11.51
CA VAL A 206 17.53 -6.83 10.90
C VAL A 206 18.05 -5.53 10.29
N VAL A 207 17.19 -4.82 9.57
CA VAL A 207 17.55 -3.57 8.89
C VAL A 207 16.37 -2.62 8.81
N ASN A 208 16.64 -1.33 9.04
CA ASN A 208 15.66 -0.26 8.89
C ASN A 208 15.78 0.45 7.54
N ARG A 209 16.99 0.51 6.95
CA ARG A 209 17.26 1.21 5.69
C ARG A 209 18.00 0.26 4.76
N PRO A 210 17.29 -0.62 4.04
CA PRO A 210 17.91 -1.63 3.18
C PRO A 210 18.63 -1.02 1.96
N GLY A 211 18.27 0.20 1.55
CA GLY A 211 18.85 0.87 0.38
C GLY A 211 18.17 0.44 -0.92
N LEU A 212 18.89 0.56 -2.04
CA LEU A 212 18.47 0.07 -3.34
C LEU A 212 19.00 -1.35 -3.57
N ILE A 213 18.13 -2.27 -3.96
CA ILE A 213 18.50 -3.67 -4.21
C ILE A 213 18.27 -3.99 -5.67
N PRO A 214 19.23 -4.60 -6.39
CA PRO A 214 19.00 -5.04 -7.76
C PRO A 214 17.84 -6.05 -7.83
N SER A 215 16.93 -5.85 -8.78
CA SER A 215 15.76 -6.73 -8.99
C SER A 215 16.13 -8.21 -9.12
N CYS A 216 17.28 -8.50 -9.74
CA CYS A 216 17.76 -9.85 -9.94
C CYS A 216 18.21 -10.56 -8.66
N GLU A 217 18.61 -9.83 -7.61
CA GLU A 217 18.92 -10.41 -6.30
C GLU A 217 17.66 -10.87 -5.56
N LEU A 218 16.51 -10.24 -5.84
CA LEU A 218 15.21 -10.59 -5.26
C LEU A 218 14.43 -11.63 -6.07
N GLY A 219 14.91 -12.01 -7.26
CA GLY A 219 14.20 -12.91 -8.16
C GLY A 219 13.03 -12.28 -8.91
N LEU A 220 13.02 -10.96 -9.06
CA LEU A 220 11.98 -10.24 -9.81
C LEU A 220 12.26 -10.29 -11.32
N ASN A 221 11.23 -10.64 -12.10
CA ASN A 221 11.27 -10.76 -13.55
C ASN A 221 10.99 -9.42 -14.25
N ILE A 222 11.68 -8.37 -13.83
CA ILE A 222 11.73 -7.06 -14.50
C ILE A 222 13.12 -6.85 -15.09
N ASN A 223 13.47 -5.64 -15.56
CA ASN A 223 14.83 -5.38 -16.02
C ASN A 223 15.84 -5.77 -14.92
N ARG A 224 16.84 -6.58 -15.27
CA ARG A 224 17.76 -7.20 -14.27
C ARG A 224 18.60 -6.16 -13.51
N GLY A 225 18.83 -5.00 -14.12
CA GLY A 225 19.53 -3.87 -13.49
C GLY A 225 18.59 -2.90 -12.76
N ALA A 226 17.28 -3.16 -12.74
CA ALA A 226 16.30 -2.28 -12.12
C ALA A 226 16.56 -2.19 -10.61
N PRO A 227 16.74 -0.98 -10.05
CA PRO A 227 16.77 -0.79 -8.61
C PRO A 227 15.39 -1.00 -8.00
N VAL A 228 15.36 -1.75 -6.89
CA VAL A 228 14.19 -1.91 -6.03
C VAL A 228 14.42 -1.09 -4.77
N LEU A 229 13.66 0.00 -4.64
CA LEU A 229 13.62 0.81 -3.43
C LEU A 229 12.65 0.20 -2.44
N VAL A 230 13.15 -0.37 -1.36
CA VAL A 230 12.30 -0.76 -0.22
C VAL A 230 12.27 0.40 0.77
N SER A 231 11.07 0.93 1.01
CA SER A 231 10.85 2.08 1.87
C SER A 231 11.43 1.82 3.26
N PRO A 232 12.10 2.82 3.87
CA PRO A 232 12.75 2.63 5.15
C PRO A 232 11.73 2.38 6.27
N ASN A 233 12.11 1.55 7.22
CA ASN A 233 11.37 1.28 8.44
C ASN A 233 11.97 2.06 9.63
N VAL A 234 11.24 2.13 10.74
CA VAL A 234 11.70 2.66 12.03
C VAL A 234 11.36 1.67 13.16
N GLY A 235 12.21 0.65 13.32
CA GLY A 235 11.98 -0.38 14.33
C GLY A 235 10.90 -1.38 13.90
N SER A 236 10.36 -2.13 14.85
CA SER A 236 9.49 -3.29 14.55
C SER A 236 8.09 -2.97 14.05
N TYR A 237 7.51 -1.85 14.50
CA TYR A 237 6.07 -1.56 14.33
C TYR A 237 5.80 -0.27 13.57
N PHE A 238 6.83 0.33 12.99
CA PHE A 238 6.71 1.52 12.17
C PHE A 238 7.40 1.24 10.84
N GLY A 239 6.59 0.93 9.83
CA GLY A 239 7.08 0.44 8.55
C GLY A 239 7.24 1.49 7.47
N GLY A 240 7.68 1.02 6.31
CA GLY A 240 7.80 1.82 5.11
C GLY A 240 6.46 2.23 4.49
N ASP A 241 5.38 1.50 4.78
CA ASP A 241 3.99 1.88 4.49
C ASP A 241 3.63 3.23 5.13
N LEU A 242 3.91 3.39 6.42
CA LEU A 242 3.60 4.63 7.12
C LEU A 242 4.52 5.78 6.71
N ILE A 243 5.80 5.50 6.42
CA ILE A 243 6.70 6.49 5.80
C ILE A 243 6.13 6.95 4.45
N ALA A 244 5.65 6.03 3.62
CA ALA A 244 5.01 6.38 2.35
C ALA A 244 3.76 7.25 2.57
N GLY A 245 2.96 6.96 3.60
CA GLY A 245 1.82 7.80 4.02
C GLY A 245 2.22 9.21 4.45
N ILE A 246 3.30 9.36 5.21
CA ILE A 246 3.85 10.68 5.59
C ILE A 246 4.25 11.46 4.34
N LEU A 247 4.96 10.84 3.40
CA LEU A 247 5.38 11.47 2.16
C LEU A 247 4.19 11.84 1.26
N ALA A 248 3.19 10.97 1.18
CA ALA A 248 2.00 11.18 0.36
C ALA A 248 1.08 12.29 0.91
N SER A 249 0.94 12.39 2.23
CA SER A 249 0.15 13.46 2.88
C SER A 249 0.85 14.82 2.81
N GLY A 250 2.18 14.84 2.74
CA GLY A 250 2.98 16.07 2.79
C GLY A 250 2.99 16.73 4.16
N MET A 251 2.55 16.03 5.22
CA MET A 251 2.51 16.56 6.58
C MET A 251 3.91 16.99 7.07
N ASN A 252 4.97 16.33 6.57
CA ASN A 252 6.37 16.65 6.85
C ASN A 252 6.86 17.94 6.17
N GLN A 253 6.02 18.63 5.39
CA GLN A 253 6.34 19.92 4.76
C GLN A 253 5.48 21.06 5.32
N GLN A 254 4.41 20.73 6.03
CA GLN A 254 3.45 21.70 6.58
C GLN A 254 3.90 22.20 7.96
N SER A 255 3.48 23.42 8.32
CA SER A 255 3.70 23.96 9.67
C SER A 255 2.63 23.50 10.66
N ASP A 256 1.42 23.25 10.15
CA ASP A 256 0.27 22.87 10.97
C ASP A 256 0.45 21.46 11.53
N ILE A 257 0.11 21.29 12.81
CA ILE A 257 0.16 19.99 13.46
C ILE A 257 -0.94 19.13 12.87
N SER A 258 -0.54 17.96 12.38
CA SER A 258 -1.43 17.05 11.68
C SER A 258 -1.38 15.67 12.31
N PHE A 259 -2.52 14.97 12.29
CA PHE A 259 -2.57 13.53 12.48
C PHE A 259 -2.57 12.84 11.12
N LEU A 260 -1.82 11.75 11.02
CA LEU A 260 -1.98 10.73 9.99
C LEU A 260 -2.31 9.42 10.70
N VAL A 261 -3.43 8.81 10.33
CA VAL A 261 -3.92 7.58 10.98
C VAL A 261 -4.10 6.49 9.93
N ASP A 262 -3.25 5.47 10.01
CA ASP A 262 -3.47 4.23 9.28
C ASP A 262 -4.32 3.29 10.14
N VAL A 263 -5.47 2.89 9.61
CA VAL A 263 -6.44 2.06 10.32
C VAL A 263 -6.53 0.72 9.62
N GLY A 264 -5.84 -0.28 10.19
CA GLY A 264 -6.03 -1.68 9.86
C GLY A 264 -6.29 -2.53 11.11
N THR A 265 -5.84 -3.80 11.08
CA THR A 265 -5.85 -4.69 12.26
C THR A 265 -5.07 -4.05 13.42
N ASN A 266 -3.96 -3.41 13.08
CA ASN A 266 -3.24 -2.48 13.93
C ASN A 266 -3.62 -1.05 13.55
N ALA A 267 -3.42 -0.12 14.47
CA ALA A 267 -3.49 1.30 14.17
C ALA A 267 -2.12 1.91 14.36
N GLU A 268 -1.62 2.52 13.31
CA GLU A 268 -0.40 3.29 13.32
C GLU A 268 -0.75 4.77 13.15
N VAL A 269 -0.28 5.58 14.10
CA VAL A 269 -0.59 7.01 14.18
C VAL A 269 0.69 7.80 14.15
N VAL A 270 0.70 8.85 13.32
CA VAL A 270 1.75 9.87 13.30
C VAL A 270 1.12 11.19 13.69
N VAL A 271 1.81 11.94 14.53
CA VAL A 271 1.47 13.33 14.86
C VAL A 271 2.69 14.22 14.71
N GLY A 272 2.47 15.42 14.17
CA GLY A 272 3.52 16.42 14.06
C GLY A 272 3.39 17.26 12.80
N ASN A 273 4.52 17.79 12.34
CA ASN A 273 4.63 18.72 11.23
C ASN A 273 6.04 18.64 10.60
N ARG A 274 6.47 19.67 9.85
CA ARG A 274 7.80 19.72 9.25
C ARG A 274 8.98 19.76 10.23
N GLU A 275 8.76 20.17 11.47
CA GLU A 275 9.82 20.35 12.47
C GLU A 275 10.05 19.10 13.30
N TRP A 276 8.99 18.34 13.57
CA TRP A 276 9.05 17.11 14.35
C TRP A 276 7.91 16.17 13.96
N LEU A 277 8.16 14.88 14.08
CA LEU A 277 7.15 13.83 13.92
C LEU A 277 7.32 12.85 15.08
N MET A 278 6.21 12.45 15.69
CA MET A 278 6.14 11.36 16.64
C MET A 278 5.15 10.33 16.13
N ALA A 279 5.45 9.06 16.34
CA ALA A 279 4.57 7.98 15.96
C ALA A 279 4.36 6.97 17.08
N CYS A 280 3.23 6.30 17.05
CA CYS A 280 2.96 5.12 17.84
C CYS A 280 2.17 4.10 17.03
N ALA A 281 2.28 2.85 17.44
CA ALA A 281 1.45 1.77 16.94
C ALA A 281 0.70 1.15 18.12
N GLY A 282 -0.54 0.74 17.90
CA GLY A 282 -1.36 0.10 18.91
C GLY A 282 -2.39 -0.84 18.31
N ALA A 283 -2.92 -1.75 19.12
CA ALA A 283 -4.01 -2.61 18.69
C ALA A 283 -5.31 -1.81 18.66
N ALA A 284 -5.76 -1.40 17.47
CA ALA A 284 -7.12 -0.90 17.30
C ALA A 284 -8.15 -2.03 17.29
N GLY A 285 -7.75 -3.25 16.93
CA GLY A 285 -8.67 -4.37 16.80
C GLY A 285 -9.48 -4.25 15.50
N PRO A 286 -9.82 -5.37 14.85
CA PRO A 286 -10.07 -5.31 13.43
C PRO A 286 -11.50 -4.87 13.08
N ALA A 287 -12.32 -4.37 14.02
CA ALA A 287 -13.79 -4.26 13.88
C ALA A 287 -14.28 -3.38 12.70
N LEU A 288 -13.38 -2.67 12.02
CA LEU A 288 -13.65 -1.86 10.83
C LEU A 288 -13.17 -2.53 9.53
N GLU A 289 -12.32 -3.55 9.62
CA GLU A 289 -11.94 -4.46 8.55
C GLU A 289 -13.02 -5.55 8.39
N GLY A 290 -13.36 -5.92 7.15
CA GLY A 290 -14.44 -6.89 6.89
C GLY A 290 -14.22 -8.23 7.62
N GLY A 291 -15.30 -8.84 8.12
CA GLY A 291 -15.28 -10.19 8.70
C GLY A 291 -15.34 -10.30 10.23
N ILE A 292 -15.62 -9.23 10.98
CA ILE A 292 -15.80 -9.30 12.45
C ILE A 292 -17.24 -9.13 12.90
N ALA A 293 -18.00 -8.30 12.19
CA ALA A 293 -19.44 -8.40 12.28
C ALA A 293 -19.89 -9.51 11.32
N ASP A 294 -20.90 -10.29 11.70
CA ASP A 294 -21.42 -11.38 10.85
C ASP A 294 -21.88 -10.88 9.48
N MET A 295 -22.39 -9.64 9.41
CA MET A 295 -22.78 -8.97 8.17
C MET A 295 -21.66 -8.10 7.56
N GLY A 296 -20.49 -8.04 8.19
CA GLY A 296 -19.37 -7.18 7.80
C GLY A 296 -18.67 -7.66 6.52
N MET A 297 -18.51 -6.76 5.56
CA MET A 297 -17.91 -7.04 4.25
C MET A 297 -16.99 -5.89 3.80
N MET A 298 -16.05 -6.19 2.93
CA MET A 298 -15.28 -5.15 2.23
C MET A 298 -16.21 -4.27 1.38
N ALA A 299 -15.85 -2.99 1.24
CA ALA A 299 -16.58 -2.06 0.39
C ALA A 299 -16.62 -2.55 -1.07
N GLY A 300 -17.82 -2.65 -1.64
CA GLY A 300 -18.05 -3.11 -3.00
C GLY A 300 -19.53 -3.04 -3.40
N PRO A 301 -19.89 -3.34 -4.66
CA PRO A 301 -21.25 -3.22 -5.14
C PRO A 301 -22.27 -3.99 -4.27
N GLY A 302 -23.35 -3.31 -3.88
CA GLY A 302 -24.39 -3.88 -3.01
C GLY A 302 -24.03 -3.94 -1.52
N VAL A 303 -22.86 -3.45 -1.09
CA VAL A 303 -22.48 -3.35 0.32
C VAL A 303 -22.96 -2.02 0.88
N ILE A 304 -23.51 -2.05 2.10
CA ILE A 304 -24.04 -0.89 2.81
C ILE A 304 -22.87 0.02 3.24
N ASP A 305 -22.86 1.27 2.78
CA ASP A 305 -21.88 2.29 3.17
C ASP A 305 -22.44 3.38 4.08
N ARG A 306 -23.78 3.51 4.14
CA ARG A 306 -24.48 4.55 4.89
C ARG A 306 -25.73 4.02 5.57
N VAL A 307 -25.96 4.46 6.79
CA VAL A 307 -27.19 4.18 7.54
C VAL A 307 -27.71 5.47 8.14
N ALA A 308 -29.03 5.68 8.07
CA ALA A 308 -29.74 6.73 8.78
C ALA A 308 -30.93 6.11 9.52
N ILE A 309 -31.17 6.52 10.76
CA ILE A 309 -32.31 6.07 11.56
C ILE A 309 -33.12 7.30 11.96
N ASP A 310 -34.41 7.28 11.67
CA ASP A 310 -35.31 8.32 12.17
C ASP A 310 -35.50 8.13 13.69
N PRO A 311 -35.11 9.10 14.53
CA PRO A 311 -35.11 8.93 15.99
C PRO A 311 -36.53 8.91 16.60
N VAL A 312 -37.56 9.29 15.83
CA VAL A 312 -38.95 9.29 16.28
C VAL A 312 -39.65 8.01 15.85
N THR A 313 -39.47 7.60 14.59
CA THR A 313 -40.17 6.44 14.03
C THR A 313 -39.39 5.13 14.14
N GLY A 314 -38.07 5.19 14.34
CA GLY A 314 -37.19 4.02 14.29
C GLY A 314 -37.01 3.45 12.88
N GLU A 315 -37.37 4.20 11.83
CA GLU A 315 -37.23 3.77 10.43
C GLU A 315 -35.76 3.80 9.98
N PHE A 316 -35.28 2.69 9.41
CA PHE A 316 -33.92 2.55 8.88
C PHE A 316 -33.93 2.92 7.40
N ARG A 317 -33.01 3.81 6.99
CA ARG A 317 -32.71 4.14 5.60
C ARG A 317 -31.27 3.77 5.31
N ILE A 318 -31.04 3.11 4.18
CA ILE A 318 -29.79 2.43 3.89
C ILE A 318 -29.28 2.87 2.53
N GLY A 319 -28.01 3.25 2.46
CA GLY A 319 -27.28 3.47 1.21
C GLY A 319 -26.36 2.28 0.92
N THR A 320 -26.26 1.91 -0.36
CA THR A 320 -25.32 0.88 -0.82
C THR A 320 -24.40 1.44 -1.92
N ILE A 321 -23.20 0.89 -1.98
CA ILE A 321 -22.22 1.20 -3.03
C ILE A 321 -22.74 0.66 -4.36
N GLN A 322 -22.73 1.49 -5.39
CA GLN A 322 -23.17 1.09 -6.74
C GLN A 322 -22.03 0.50 -7.57
N ASP A 323 -22.37 -0.36 -8.53
CA ASP A 323 -21.42 -0.84 -9.54
C ASP A 323 -21.14 0.24 -10.60
N PRO A 324 -19.90 0.72 -10.77
CA PRO A 324 -19.54 1.69 -11.81
C PRO A 324 -19.78 1.20 -13.24
N GLY A 325 -19.78 -0.13 -13.45
CA GLY A 325 -19.95 -0.76 -14.77
C GLY A 325 -21.39 -0.91 -15.21
N ASP A 326 -22.37 -0.69 -14.33
CA ASP A 326 -23.78 -0.92 -14.61
C ASP A 326 -24.63 0.30 -14.28
N ALA A 327 -24.51 1.35 -15.12
CA ALA A 327 -25.38 2.53 -15.08
C ALA A 327 -26.87 2.22 -15.36
N LYS A 328 -27.21 0.94 -15.61
CA LYS A 328 -28.57 0.42 -15.79
C LYS A 328 -28.99 -0.55 -14.69
N ALA A 329 -28.14 -0.83 -13.69
CA ALA A 329 -28.54 -1.60 -12.53
C ALA A 329 -29.73 -0.88 -11.87
N PRO A 330 -30.83 -1.59 -11.59
CA PRO A 330 -32.02 -0.96 -11.05
C PRO A 330 -31.67 -0.21 -9.75
N GLN A 331 -32.27 0.97 -9.57
CA GLN A 331 -32.31 1.61 -8.24
C GLN A 331 -32.83 0.56 -7.24
N GLY A 332 -31.96 0.11 -6.33
CA GLY A 332 -32.31 -0.91 -5.33
C GLY A 332 -31.64 -2.28 -5.52
N GLN A 333 -30.33 -2.33 -5.77
CA GLN A 333 -29.59 -3.56 -5.50
C GLN A 333 -29.74 -3.91 -4.01
N ARG A 334 -30.29 -5.09 -3.73
CA ARG A 334 -30.53 -5.54 -2.36
C ARG A 334 -29.18 -5.67 -1.64
N PRO A 335 -29.06 -5.15 -0.40
CA PRO A 335 -27.81 -5.16 0.31
C PRO A 335 -27.35 -6.59 0.62
N VAL A 336 -26.05 -6.84 0.52
CA VAL A 336 -25.45 -8.16 0.80
C VAL A 336 -24.60 -8.18 2.08
N GLY A 337 -24.29 -7.01 2.64
CA GLY A 337 -23.50 -6.84 3.84
C GLY A 337 -23.26 -5.35 4.12
N ILE A 338 -22.36 -5.03 5.05
CA ILE A 338 -22.02 -3.66 5.46
C ILE A 338 -20.52 -3.45 5.52
N CYS A 339 -20.02 -2.30 5.07
CA CYS A 339 -18.60 -1.95 5.19
C CYS A 339 -18.32 -1.14 6.47
N GLY A 340 -17.05 -0.94 6.80
CA GLY A 340 -16.62 -0.24 8.02
C GLY A 340 -17.26 1.15 8.19
N SER A 341 -17.38 1.94 7.12
CA SER A 341 -18.07 3.23 7.15
C SER A 341 -19.55 3.09 7.52
N GLY A 342 -20.24 2.09 6.95
CA GLY A 342 -21.63 1.79 7.27
C GLY A 342 -21.82 1.34 8.71
N LEU A 343 -20.88 0.56 9.27
CA LEU A 343 -20.91 0.15 10.68
C LEU A 343 -20.75 1.35 11.63
N ILE A 344 -19.87 2.30 11.30
CA ILE A 344 -19.71 3.54 12.07
C ILE A 344 -21.00 4.36 12.05
N ASP A 345 -21.58 4.57 10.87
CA ASP A 345 -22.86 5.26 10.71
C ASP A 345 -23.98 4.57 11.51
N LEU A 346 -24.09 3.25 11.37
CA LEU A 346 -25.10 2.45 12.09
C LEU A 346 -24.97 2.63 13.60
N ALA A 347 -23.77 2.47 14.16
CA ALA A 347 -23.56 2.64 15.60
C ALA A 347 -23.89 4.06 16.08
N ALA A 348 -23.52 5.09 15.32
CA ALA A 348 -23.85 6.47 15.63
C ALA A 348 -25.37 6.70 15.62
N GLN A 349 -26.06 6.22 14.59
CA GLN A 349 -27.52 6.37 14.46
C GLN A 349 -28.27 5.60 15.54
N LEU A 350 -27.84 4.39 15.89
CA LEU A 350 -28.43 3.62 16.98
C LEU A 350 -28.31 4.35 18.31
N PHE A 351 -27.17 4.99 18.57
CA PHE A 351 -26.97 5.79 19.77
C PHE A 351 -27.90 7.01 19.79
N LEU A 352 -27.97 7.75 18.67
CA LEU A 352 -28.82 8.94 18.54
C LEU A 352 -30.32 8.61 18.64
N ALA A 353 -30.74 7.43 18.18
CA ALA A 353 -32.11 6.93 18.29
C ALA A 353 -32.42 6.29 19.66
N GLY A 354 -31.44 6.23 20.58
CA GLY A 354 -31.60 5.60 21.90
C GLY A 354 -31.74 4.07 21.86
N MET A 355 -31.42 3.44 20.73
CA MET A 355 -31.47 1.99 20.53
C MET A 355 -30.28 1.27 21.16
N ILE A 356 -29.19 1.99 21.44
CA ILE A 356 -28.08 1.54 22.28
C ILE A 356 -27.77 2.56 23.38
N ASP A 357 -27.28 2.07 24.52
CA ASP A 357 -26.81 2.91 25.62
C ASP A 357 -25.35 3.39 25.43
N LEU A 358 -24.84 4.16 26.41
CA LEU A 358 -23.45 4.66 26.42
C LEU A 358 -22.37 3.56 26.41
N ARG A 359 -22.75 2.31 26.73
CA ARG A 359 -21.86 1.15 26.73
C ARG A 359 -21.99 0.33 25.44
N GLY A 360 -22.86 0.73 24.52
CA GLY A 360 -23.18 -0.02 23.30
C GLY A 360 -24.12 -1.21 23.53
N LYS A 361 -24.87 -1.25 24.64
CA LYS A 361 -25.86 -2.31 24.89
C LYS A 361 -27.20 -1.97 24.25
N PHE A 362 -27.80 -2.94 23.57
CA PHE A 362 -29.12 -2.76 22.96
C PHE A 362 -30.21 -2.51 24.01
N VAL A 363 -31.02 -1.48 23.77
CA VAL A 363 -32.15 -1.08 24.61
C VAL A 363 -33.42 -1.71 24.05
N GLU A 364 -33.91 -2.77 24.68
CA GLU A 364 -35.07 -3.56 24.21
C GLU A 364 -36.29 -2.70 23.84
N ALA A 365 -36.65 -1.76 24.73
CA ALA A 365 -37.82 -0.92 24.53
C ALA A 365 -37.72 -0.01 23.29
N ALA A 366 -36.50 0.38 22.90
CA ALA A 366 -36.26 1.23 21.73
C ALA A 366 -36.07 0.40 20.45
N CYS A 367 -35.51 -0.81 20.56
CA CYS A 367 -35.31 -1.69 19.41
C CYS A 367 -36.59 -2.42 18.97
N GLY A 368 -37.49 -2.72 19.91
CA GLY A 368 -38.75 -3.41 19.63
C GLY A 368 -38.56 -4.70 18.84
N ASP A 369 -39.41 -4.91 17.84
CA ASP A 369 -39.46 -6.14 17.03
C ASP A 369 -38.19 -6.39 16.18
N ARG A 370 -37.27 -5.43 16.09
CA ARG A 370 -35.99 -5.62 15.40
C ARG A 370 -34.95 -6.35 16.24
N LEU A 371 -35.14 -6.44 17.56
CA LEU A 371 -34.20 -7.12 18.44
C LEU A 371 -34.63 -8.57 18.63
N GLU A 372 -33.83 -9.47 18.09
CA GLU A 372 -34.04 -10.91 18.17
C GLU A 372 -32.96 -11.55 19.06
N GLU A 373 -33.26 -12.72 19.64
CA GLU A 373 -32.29 -13.51 20.38
C GLU A 373 -31.96 -14.77 19.57
N MET A 374 -30.68 -14.94 19.22
CA MET A 374 -30.15 -16.04 18.43
C MET A 374 -28.96 -16.65 19.18
N ASP A 375 -29.01 -17.95 19.48
CA ASP A 375 -27.96 -18.67 20.22
C ASP A 375 -27.51 -17.99 21.53
N GLY A 376 -28.45 -17.38 22.25
CA GLY A 376 -28.21 -16.66 23.51
C GLY A 376 -27.54 -15.30 23.36
N THR A 377 -27.40 -14.80 22.12
CA THR A 377 -26.89 -13.46 21.80
C THR A 377 -28.02 -12.62 21.22
N ARG A 378 -28.02 -11.31 21.52
CA ARG A 378 -28.98 -10.36 20.95
C ARG A 378 -28.50 -9.89 19.58
N HIS A 379 -29.39 -9.93 18.60
CA HIS A 379 -29.16 -9.51 17.23
C HIS A 379 -30.18 -8.43 16.84
N LEU A 380 -29.68 -7.30 16.34
CA LEU A 380 -30.52 -6.27 15.77
C LEU A 380 -30.65 -6.49 14.26
N VAL A 381 -31.87 -6.70 13.77
CA VAL A 381 -32.16 -6.82 12.34
C VAL A 381 -32.06 -5.45 11.67
N VAL A 382 -30.99 -5.25 10.90
CA VAL A 382 -30.75 -4.05 10.09
C VAL A 382 -31.56 -4.16 8.79
N VAL A 383 -31.41 -5.29 8.10
CA VAL A 383 -32.14 -5.60 6.86
C VAL A 383 -32.89 -6.91 6.99
N PRO A 384 -34.23 -6.93 6.83
CA PRO A 384 -35.00 -8.16 6.80
C PRO A 384 -34.62 -9.07 5.62
N ALA A 385 -34.77 -10.39 5.77
CA ALA A 385 -34.43 -11.37 4.75
C ALA A 385 -35.06 -11.11 3.37
N ARG A 386 -36.31 -10.61 3.34
CA ARG A 386 -37.04 -10.28 2.10
C ARG A 386 -36.36 -9.16 1.27
N ASP A 387 -35.63 -8.29 1.94
CA ASP A 387 -35.01 -7.09 1.37
C ASP A 387 -33.49 -7.28 1.21
N SER A 388 -32.92 -8.37 1.73
CA SER A 388 -31.51 -8.75 1.62
C SER A 388 -31.20 -9.46 0.30
N GLY A 389 -30.00 -9.25 -0.22
CA GLY A 389 -29.45 -9.93 -1.39
C GLY A 389 -28.91 -11.33 -1.07
N THR A 390 -28.69 -11.65 0.22
CA THR A 390 -28.18 -12.96 0.65
C THR A 390 -29.27 -14.01 0.85
N GLY A 391 -30.54 -13.59 0.87
CA GLY A 391 -31.68 -14.45 1.25
C GLY A 391 -31.84 -14.65 2.76
N SER A 392 -30.93 -14.11 3.57
CA SER A 392 -30.95 -14.12 5.04
C SER A 392 -30.97 -12.69 5.58
N PRO A 393 -31.49 -12.46 6.81
CA PRO A 393 -31.46 -11.12 7.39
C PRO A 393 -30.01 -10.67 7.63
N LEU A 394 -29.74 -9.37 7.42
CA LEU A 394 -28.49 -8.75 7.82
C LEU A 394 -28.67 -8.23 9.24
N THR A 395 -27.92 -8.79 10.19
CA THR A 395 -28.06 -8.51 11.61
C THR A 395 -26.76 -8.02 12.23
N LEU A 396 -26.87 -7.18 13.25
CA LEU A 396 -25.77 -6.75 14.09
C LEU A 396 -25.88 -7.42 15.46
N SER A 397 -24.93 -8.28 15.81
CA SER A 397 -24.93 -8.95 17.11
C SER A 397 -24.44 -8.02 18.22
N GLN A 398 -24.78 -8.33 19.48
CA GLN A 398 -24.21 -7.62 20.63
C GLN A 398 -22.70 -7.81 20.72
N THR A 399 -22.17 -8.94 20.25
CA THR A 399 -20.74 -9.23 20.19
C THR A 399 -20.05 -8.32 19.18
N ASP A 400 -20.67 -8.08 18.03
CA ASP A 400 -20.18 -7.17 16.98
C ASP A 400 -20.10 -5.74 17.51
N MET A 401 -21.18 -5.28 18.17
CA MET A 401 -21.25 -3.95 18.78
C MET A 401 -20.18 -3.79 19.87
N ASP A 402 -20.00 -4.80 20.72
CA ASP A 402 -18.95 -4.79 21.74
C ASP A 402 -17.55 -4.72 21.10
N GLY A 403 -17.34 -5.40 19.96
CA GLY A 403 -16.13 -5.32 19.15
C GLY A 403 -15.87 -3.91 18.62
N LEU A 404 -16.87 -3.30 18.00
CA LEU A 404 -16.79 -1.94 17.46
C LEU A 404 -16.50 -0.90 18.55
N ILE A 405 -17.16 -1.00 19.71
CA ILE A 405 -16.93 -0.10 20.85
C ILE A 405 -15.50 -0.23 21.38
N ARG A 406 -14.97 -1.45 21.49
CA ARG A 406 -13.56 -1.67 21.87
C ARG A 406 -12.61 -1.05 20.86
N SER A 407 -12.86 -1.22 19.56
CA SER A 407 -12.00 -0.65 18.53
C SER A 407 -12.01 0.87 18.51
N LYS A 408 -13.19 1.47 18.63
CA LYS A 408 -13.33 2.93 18.77
C LYS A 408 -12.62 3.45 20.04
N ALA A 409 -12.74 2.73 21.15
CA ALA A 409 -12.08 3.12 22.41
C ALA A 409 -10.56 3.00 22.32
N ALA A 410 -10.04 1.94 21.68
CA ALA A 410 -8.63 1.76 21.44
C ALA A 410 -8.05 2.90 20.59
N MET A 411 -8.68 3.21 19.44
CA MET A 411 -8.26 4.31 18.58
C MET A 411 -8.25 5.66 19.32
N TYR A 412 -9.34 5.99 20.03
CA TYR A 412 -9.40 7.23 20.81
C TYR A 412 -8.31 7.28 21.90
N THR A 413 -8.00 6.15 22.52
CA THR A 413 -6.94 6.03 23.53
C THR A 413 -5.57 6.26 22.91
N ILE A 414 -5.29 5.70 21.73
CA ILE A 414 -4.04 5.91 20.99
C ILE A 414 -3.87 7.39 20.67
N LEU A 415 -4.86 8.01 20.03
CA LEU A 415 -4.85 9.44 19.65
C LEU A 415 -4.67 10.34 20.87
N THR A 416 -5.40 10.08 21.95
CA THR A 416 -5.30 10.89 23.18
C THR A 416 -3.94 10.71 23.86
N THR A 417 -3.40 9.49 23.88
CA THR A 417 -2.12 9.18 24.52
C THR A 417 -0.97 9.86 23.80
N ILE A 418 -0.91 9.76 22.47
CA ILE A 418 0.16 10.41 21.70
C ILE A 418 0.05 11.94 21.77
N ALA A 419 -1.17 12.50 21.68
CA ALA A 419 -1.40 13.93 21.84
C ALA A 419 -0.94 14.45 23.22
N ASN A 420 -1.32 13.74 24.29
CA ASN A 420 -0.89 14.10 25.65
C ASN A 420 0.62 13.96 25.84
N THR A 421 1.26 12.98 25.20
CA THR A 421 2.72 12.75 25.28
C THR A 421 3.50 13.95 24.71
N VAL A 422 2.97 14.58 23.67
CA VAL A 422 3.55 15.79 23.06
C VAL A 422 2.87 17.09 23.53
N ASN A 423 1.99 16.99 24.54
CA ASN A 423 1.29 18.11 25.18
C ASN A 423 0.50 19.01 24.20
N ILE A 424 -0.25 18.39 23.28
CA ILE A 424 -1.15 19.08 22.34
C ILE A 424 -2.60 18.69 22.61
N SER A 425 -3.51 19.63 22.37
CA SER A 425 -4.95 19.39 22.36
C SER A 425 -5.46 19.05 20.97
N PHE A 426 -6.59 18.34 20.88
CA PHE A 426 -7.22 18.05 19.58
C PHE A 426 -7.70 19.31 18.84
N SER A 427 -7.92 20.43 19.53
CA SER A 427 -8.24 21.72 18.88
C SER A 427 -7.07 22.36 18.15
N GLU A 428 -5.83 21.93 18.41
CA GLU A 428 -4.63 22.44 17.75
C GLU A 428 -4.29 21.66 16.47
N ILE A 429 -5.00 20.57 16.19
CA ILE A 429 -4.80 19.76 14.99
C ILE A 429 -5.41 20.48 13.79
N GLY A 430 -4.57 20.89 12.85
CA GLY A 430 -4.98 21.56 11.61
C GLY A 430 -5.52 20.58 10.57
N HIS A 431 -4.92 19.39 10.48
CA HIS A 431 -5.29 18.36 9.51
C HIS A 431 -5.35 16.97 10.12
N PHE A 432 -6.27 16.15 9.61
CA PHE A 432 -6.43 14.76 9.96
C PHE A 432 -6.47 13.96 8.65
N TYR A 433 -5.44 13.16 8.43
CA TYR A 433 -5.24 12.34 7.24
C TYR A 433 -5.63 10.89 7.51
#